data_AF-A0A954LQ25-F1
#
_entry.id   AF-A0A954LQ25-F1
#
_cell.length_a   1.000
_cell.length_b   1.000
_cell.length_c   1.000
_cell.angle_alpha   90.00
_cell.angle_beta   90.00
_cell.angle_gamma   90.00
#
_symmetry.space_group_name_H-M   'P 1'
#
loop_
_entity.id
_entity.type
_entity.pdbx_description
1 polymer ?
#
loop_
_entity_poly.entity_id
_entity_poly.type
_entity_poly.pdbx_seq_one_letter_code
_entity_poly.pdbx_strand_id
1 'polypeptide(L)'
;MQKYSPATLGKVTEIEVFQFNFFQTQMTDCMSIDHYGGVVLRGEPMHLIADLWRKLPIGEEYLCHDPPFGLRFIDNGKTLCQASICWDCDNIRGDIAGEKFYYEFDSSAEVSKRLFDELKRAVSSIDV
;
A
#
# COMPACT_ATOMS: atom_id res chain seq x y z
N MET A 1 -2.58 -10.57 15.50
CA MET A 1 -2.80 -9.71 14.32
C MET A 1 -3.87 -8.70 14.68
N GLN A 2 -3.56 -7.40 14.61
CA GLN A 2 -4.47 -6.34 15.06
C GLN A 2 -5.47 -5.97 13.95
N LYS A 3 -6.72 -5.69 14.34
CA LYS A 3 -7.73 -5.11 13.44
C LYS A 3 -7.30 -3.68 13.10
N TYR A 4 -6.91 -3.46 11.84
CA TYR A 4 -6.53 -2.15 11.32
C TYR A 4 -7.69 -1.50 10.57
N SER A 5 -7.69 -0.18 10.52
CA SER A 5 -8.61 0.61 9.71
C SER A 5 -7.81 1.66 8.94
N PRO A 6 -7.79 1.64 7.60
CA PRO A 6 -7.09 2.63 6.78
C PRO A 6 -7.43 4.08 7.14
N ALA A 7 -8.67 4.33 7.59
CA ALA A 7 -9.13 5.66 8.02
C ALA A 7 -8.37 6.23 9.24
N THR A 8 -7.67 5.40 10.03
CA THR A 8 -6.89 5.87 11.19
C THR A 8 -5.48 6.32 10.81
N LEU A 9 -5.12 6.27 9.52
CA LEU A 9 -3.85 6.80 9.04
C LEU A 9 -3.76 8.31 9.31
N GLY A 10 -2.74 8.70 10.08
CA GLY A 10 -2.50 10.08 10.48
C GLY A 10 -2.17 11.02 9.31
N LYS A 11 -1.67 12.21 9.65
CA LYS A 11 -1.14 13.15 8.66
C LYS A 11 0.03 12.50 7.93
N VAL A 12 0.05 12.58 6.60
CA VAL A 12 1.12 12.06 5.75
C VAL A 12 1.82 13.23 5.07
N THR A 13 3.15 13.20 5.03
CA THR A 13 3.97 14.18 4.30
C THR A 13 4.63 13.57 3.07
N GLU A 14 4.88 12.25 3.08
CA GLU A 14 5.49 11.53 1.97
C GLU A 14 4.89 10.12 1.87
N ILE A 15 4.81 9.59 0.64
CA ILE A 15 4.48 8.18 0.40
C ILE A 15 5.58 7.60 -0.48
N GLU A 16 6.14 6.48 -0.07
CA GLU A 16 7.02 5.70 -0.92
C GLU A 16 6.21 4.53 -1.53
N VAL A 17 6.24 4.42 -2.86
CA VAL A 17 5.55 3.37 -3.62
C VAL A 17 6.56 2.40 -4.19
N PHE A 18 6.36 1.11 -3.92
CA PHE A 18 7.21 0.02 -4.41
C PHE A 18 6.43 -0.81 -5.41
N GLN A 19 7.06 -1.19 -6.51
CA GLN A 19 6.52 -2.18 -7.43
C GLN A 19 7.24 -3.51 -7.22
N PHE A 20 6.49 -4.57 -6.95
CA PHE A 20 7.06 -5.91 -6.83
C PHE A 20 7.13 -6.56 -8.21
N ASN A 21 8.27 -7.16 -8.53
CA ASN A 21 8.40 -8.01 -9.70
C ASN A 21 8.13 -9.46 -9.28
N PHE A 22 7.13 -10.09 -9.90
CA PHE A 22 6.65 -11.45 -9.63
C PHE A 22 7.72 -12.57 -9.61
N PHE A 23 8.95 -12.27 -10.06
CA PHE A 23 10.06 -13.23 -10.05
C PHE A 23 10.83 -13.33 -8.73
N GLN A 24 10.60 -12.44 -7.74
CA GLN A 24 11.43 -12.38 -6.52
C GLN A 24 10.69 -12.57 -5.19
N THR A 25 9.37 -12.56 -5.13
CA THR A 25 8.64 -12.58 -3.87
C THR A 25 8.29 -14.01 -3.44
N GLN A 26 9.14 -14.65 -2.64
CA GLN A 26 8.62 -15.65 -1.70
C GLN A 26 7.64 -14.95 -0.76
N MET A 27 6.50 -15.59 -0.46
CA MET A 27 5.38 -15.08 0.35
C MET A 27 5.78 -14.38 1.67
N THR A 28 6.99 -14.63 2.19
CA THR A 28 7.52 -14.05 3.43
C THR A 28 8.17 -12.67 3.27
N ASP A 29 8.64 -12.29 2.08
CA ASP A 29 9.43 -11.06 1.86
C ASP A 29 8.61 -9.84 1.42
N CYS A 30 7.33 -10.01 1.08
CA CYS A 30 6.43 -8.89 0.76
C CYS A 30 6.18 -7.92 1.93
N MET A 31 6.70 -8.25 3.12
CA MET A 31 6.65 -7.43 4.33
C MET A 31 7.96 -6.65 4.59
N SER A 32 9.03 -6.92 3.85
CA SER A 32 10.31 -6.20 3.95
C SER A 32 10.50 -5.33 2.71
N ILE A 33 9.73 -4.24 2.64
CA ILE A 33 9.87 -3.21 1.60
C ILE A 33 11.24 -2.49 1.66
N ASP A 34 12.02 -2.70 2.72
CA ASP A 34 13.34 -2.09 2.95
C ASP A 34 14.39 -2.42 1.88
N HIS A 35 14.17 -3.50 1.10
CA HIS A 35 15.10 -3.95 0.06
C HIS A 35 14.77 -3.44 -1.35
N TYR A 36 13.63 -2.80 -1.55
CA TYR A 36 13.17 -2.35 -2.88
C TYR A 36 13.40 -0.85 -3.05
N GLY A 37 13.86 -0.43 -4.24
CA GLY A 37 13.88 0.98 -4.61
C GLY A 37 12.46 1.47 -4.86
N GLY A 38 11.96 2.40 -4.05
CA GLY A 38 10.62 2.98 -4.17
C GLY A 38 10.62 4.37 -4.79
N VAL A 39 9.45 4.77 -5.30
CA VAL A 39 9.19 6.15 -5.79
C VAL A 39 8.66 6.96 -4.63
N VAL A 40 9.35 8.05 -4.28
CA VAL A 40 8.90 8.96 -3.22
C VAL A 40 7.99 10.03 -3.80
N LEU A 41 6.73 10.01 -3.38
CA LEU A 41 5.69 10.97 -3.75
C LEU A 41 5.53 12.04 -2.68
N ARG A 42 5.35 13.28 -3.15
CA ARG A 42 5.08 14.49 -2.34
C ARG A 42 4.01 15.34 -3.02
N GLY A 43 3.38 16.24 -2.26
CA GLY A 43 2.38 17.16 -2.80
C GLY A 43 1.08 16.47 -3.20
N GLU A 44 0.50 16.88 -4.32
CA GLU A 44 -0.85 16.47 -4.74
C GLU A 44 -1.00 14.94 -4.97
N PRO A 45 -0.08 14.24 -5.66
CA PRO A 45 -0.17 12.77 -5.80
C PRO A 45 -0.17 12.04 -4.46
N MET A 46 0.63 12.51 -3.50
CA MET A 46 0.67 11.94 -2.14
C MET A 46 -0.67 12.12 -1.41
N HIS A 47 -1.25 13.31 -1.48
CA HIS A 47 -2.54 13.58 -0.85
C HIS A 47 -3.66 12.72 -1.45
N LEU A 48 -3.69 12.60 -2.78
CA LEU A 48 -4.67 11.78 -3.48
C LEU A 48 -4.59 10.31 -3.04
N ILE A 49 -3.39 9.71 -3.06
CA ILE A 49 -3.20 8.31 -2.65
C ILE A 49 -3.56 8.11 -1.17
N ALA A 50 -3.15 9.02 -0.28
CA ALA A 50 -3.49 8.94 1.14
C ALA A 50 -5.02 8.99 1.36
N ASP A 51 -5.73 9.85 0.62
CA ASP A 51 -7.18 9.99 0.73
C ASP A 51 -7.94 8.77 0.18
N LEU A 52 -7.46 8.19 -0.93
CA LEU A 52 -8.01 6.95 -1.48
C LEU A 52 -7.79 5.78 -0.51
N TRP A 53 -6.59 5.65 0.04
CA TRP A 53 -6.26 4.64 1.06
C TRP A 53 -7.21 4.71 2.25
N ARG A 54 -7.40 5.89 2.85
CA ARG A 54 -8.30 6.08 4.00
C ARG A 54 -9.76 5.70 3.73
N LYS A 55 -10.16 5.70 2.45
CA LYS A 55 -11.52 5.44 1.99
C LYS A 55 -11.73 4.03 1.46
N LEU A 56 -10.72 3.15 1.55
CA LEU A 56 -10.89 1.76 1.14
C LEU A 56 -12.10 1.15 1.90
N PRO A 57 -13.07 0.56 1.18
CA PRO A 57 -14.19 -0.12 1.78
C PRO A 57 -13.75 -1.47 2.30
N ILE A 58 -14.43 -1.98 3.32
CA ILE A 58 -14.25 -3.36 3.77
C ILE A 58 -14.74 -4.31 2.67
N GLY A 59 -14.00 -5.37 2.39
CA GLY A 59 -14.36 -6.43 1.45
C GLY A 59 -14.26 -7.82 2.09
N GLU A 60 -14.15 -8.85 1.24
CA GLU A 60 -13.95 -10.25 1.62
C GLU A 60 -12.64 -10.75 1.00
N GLU A 61 -11.78 -11.41 1.79
CA GLU A 61 -10.48 -11.88 1.32
C GLU A 61 -10.49 -13.21 0.56
N TYR A 62 -9.41 -13.43 -0.20
CA TYR A 62 -8.91 -14.77 -0.54
C TYR A 62 -7.56 -15.04 0.14
N LEU A 63 -7.23 -16.31 0.41
CA LEU A 63 -6.07 -16.71 1.23
C LEU A 63 -4.68 -16.38 0.64
N CYS A 64 -4.61 -16.03 -0.64
CA CYS A 64 -3.37 -15.67 -1.33
C CYS A 64 -2.92 -14.23 -0.98
N HIS A 65 -1.63 -13.95 -1.18
CA HIS A 65 -1.12 -12.57 -1.15
C HIS A 65 0.06 -12.44 -2.10
N ASP A 66 -0.24 -12.10 -3.34
CA ASP A 66 0.74 -11.81 -4.39
C ASP A 66 0.63 -10.33 -4.77
N PRO A 67 1.22 -9.43 -3.96
CA PRO A 67 0.98 -8.01 -4.11
C PRO A 67 1.79 -7.44 -5.28
N PRO A 68 1.18 -6.68 -6.21
CA PRO A 68 1.94 -5.92 -7.20
C PRO A 68 2.58 -4.66 -6.60
N PHE A 69 2.07 -4.15 -5.47
CA PHE A 69 2.53 -2.89 -4.88
C PHE A 69 2.76 -2.95 -3.37
N GLY A 70 3.78 -2.22 -2.94
CA GLY A 70 4.04 -1.86 -1.55
C GLY A 70 3.90 -0.34 -1.33
N LEU A 71 3.53 0.05 -0.11
CA LEU A 71 3.41 1.43 0.32
C LEU A 71 4.11 1.66 1.67
N ARG A 72 4.81 2.77 1.80
CA ARG A 72 5.28 3.32 3.09
C ARG A 72 4.72 4.72 3.26
N PHE A 73 3.91 4.93 4.29
CA PHE A 73 3.38 6.25 4.66
C PHE A 73 4.28 6.90 5.71
N ILE A 74 4.72 8.12 5.44
CA ILE A 74 5.74 8.82 6.25
C ILE A 74 5.21 10.20 6.67
N ASP A 75 5.42 10.57 7.94
CA ASP A 75 5.22 11.93 8.47
C ASP A 75 6.54 12.45 9.04
N ASN A 76 7.08 13.51 8.44
CA ASN A 76 8.33 14.17 8.86
C ASN A 76 9.49 13.17 9.12
N GLY A 77 9.68 12.20 8.22
CA GLY A 77 10.74 11.19 8.31
C GLY A 77 10.42 9.98 9.19
N LYS A 78 9.25 9.93 9.84
CA LYS A 78 8.79 8.78 10.62
C LYS A 78 7.81 7.93 9.82
N THR A 79 8.09 6.63 9.68
CA THR A 79 7.12 5.66 9.13
C THR A 79 5.91 5.54 10.05
N LEU A 80 4.74 5.86 9.51
CA LEU A 80 3.45 5.66 10.18
C LEU A 80 2.92 4.25 9.97
N CYS A 81 3.08 3.74 8.75
CA CYS A 81 2.52 2.48 8.28
C CYS A 81 3.32 2.03 7.06
N GLN A 82 3.59 0.74 6.97
CA GLN A 82 4.06 0.12 5.74
C GLN A 82 3.22 -1.11 5.42
N ALA A 83 2.94 -1.35 4.15
CA ALA A 83 2.05 -2.42 3.73
C ALA A 83 2.31 -2.87 2.30
N SER A 84 1.93 -4.10 2.00
CA SER A 84 1.75 -4.62 0.65
C SER A 84 0.28 -4.91 0.39
N ILE A 85 -0.15 -4.68 -0.85
CA ILE A 85 -1.56 -4.74 -1.25
C ILE A 85 -1.69 -5.75 -2.38
N CYS A 86 -2.59 -6.72 -2.23
CA CYS A 86 -2.95 -7.66 -3.28
C CYS A 86 -4.39 -7.38 -3.72
N TRP A 87 -4.56 -6.95 -4.97
CA TRP A 87 -5.87 -6.68 -5.56
C TRP A 87 -6.59 -7.95 -6.02
N ASP A 88 -5.86 -9.03 -6.30
CA ASP A 88 -6.49 -10.29 -6.72
C ASP A 88 -7.10 -11.04 -5.53
N CYS A 89 -6.59 -10.79 -4.32
CA CYS A 89 -6.99 -11.48 -3.09
C CYS A 89 -7.66 -10.53 -2.08
N ASP A 90 -7.98 -9.30 -2.50
CA ASP A 90 -8.76 -8.31 -1.72
C ASP A 90 -8.17 -7.99 -0.35
N ASN A 91 -6.83 -7.98 -0.23
CA ASN A 91 -6.20 -7.81 1.07
C ASN A 91 -4.88 -7.03 1.16
N ILE A 92 -4.63 -6.54 2.36
CA ILE A 92 -3.51 -5.71 2.75
C ILE A 92 -2.84 -6.33 3.97
N ARG A 93 -1.52 -6.52 3.85
CA ARG A 93 -0.66 -6.97 4.96
C ARG A 93 0.38 -5.92 5.25
N GLY A 94 0.58 -5.58 6.52
CA GLY A 94 1.51 -4.51 6.86
C GLY A 94 1.88 -4.46 8.33
N ASP A 95 2.57 -3.39 8.70
CA ASP A 95 2.86 -3.07 10.09
C ASP A 95 2.82 -1.58 10.40
N ILE A 96 2.53 -1.30 11.68
CA ILE A 96 2.52 0.04 12.28
C ILE A 96 3.38 -0.04 13.51
N ALA A 97 4.52 0.66 13.50
CA ALA A 97 5.49 0.64 14.59
C ALA A 97 5.91 -0.81 15.00
N GLY A 98 6.04 -1.71 14.03
CA GLY A 98 6.42 -3.12 14.25
C GLY A 98 5.26 -4.06 14.57
N GLU A 99 4.07 -3.54 14.87
CA GLU A 99 2.87 -4.35 15.10
C GLU A 99 2.22 -4.74 13.78
N LYS A 100 2.11 -6.05 13.51
CA LYS A 100 1.54 -6.57 12.27
C LYS A 100 0.03 -6.40 12.23
N PHE A 101 -0.46 -5.89 11.11
CA PHE A 101 -1.88 -5.75 10.86
C PHE A 101 -2.32 -6.41 9.57
N TYR A 102 -3.64 -6.52 9.47
CA TYR A 102 -4.31 -7.03 8.30
C TYR A 102 -5.59 -6.23 8.01
N TYR A 103 -5.92 -6.09 6.73
CA TYR A 103 -7.14 -5.45 6.28
C TYR A 103 -7.64 -6.03 4.96
N GLU A 104 -8.94 -6.31 4.92
CA GLU A 104 -9.67 -6.84 3.76
C GLU A 104 -10.43 -5.69 3.11
N PHE A 105 -10.36 -5.58 1.79
CA PHE A 105 -10.96 -4.48 1.04
C PHE A 105 -11.62 -4.94 -0.24
N ASP A 106 -12.72 -4.30 -0.65
CA ASP A 106 -13.36 -4.61 -1.93
C ASP A 106 -12.55 -3.99 -3.07
N SER A 107 -11.77 -4.81 -3.81
CA SER A 107 -10.95 -4.35 -4.93
C SER A 107 -11.77 -3.89 -6.13
N SER A 108 -13.03 -4.30 -6.22
CA SER A 108 -13.94 -3.96 -7.31
C SER A 108 -14.54 -2.56 -7.15
N ALA A 109 -14.51 -1.99 -5.94
CA ALA A 109 -14.98 -0.65 -5.65
C ALA A 109 -14.23 0.42 -6.46
N GLU A 110 -14.93 1.51 -6.82
CA GLU A 110 -14.37 2.61 -7.62
C GLU A 110 -13.13 3.23 -6.96
N VAL A 111 -13.16 3.41 -5.63
CA VAL A 111 -12.04 3.95 -4.87
C VAL A 111 -10.80 3.04 -4.91
N SER A 112 -11.00 1.72 -4.86
CA SER A 112 -9.93 0.72 -4.90
C SER A 112 -9.28 0.64 -6.28
N LYS A 113 -10.09 0.70 -7.34
CA LYS A 113 -9.62 0.79 -8.73
C LYS A 113 -8.84 2.08 -8.97
N ARG A 114 -9.35 3.21 -8.48
CA ARG A 114 -8.66 4.49 -8.59
C ARG A 114 -7.33 4.48 -7.84
N LEU A 115 -7.27 3.89 -6.64
CA LEU A 115 -6.01 3.72 -5.91
C LEU A 115 -5.00 2.92 -6.74
N PHE A 116 -5.40 1.79 -7.31
CA PHE A 116 -4.53 0.98 -8.17
C PHE A 116 -3.96 1.75 -9.35
N ASP A 117 -4.81 2.53 -10.04
CA ASP A 117 -4.39 3.33 -11.19
C ASP A 117 -3.39 4.42 -10.80
N GLU A 118 -3.58 5.09 -9.66
CA GLU A 118 -2.61 6.10 -9.17
C GLU A 118 -1.27 5.47 -8.79
N LEU A 119 -1.27 4.27 -8.21
CA LEU A 119 -0.04 3.55 -7.88
C LEU A 119 0.71 3.12 -9.14
N LYS A 120 -0.02 2.64 -10.16
CA LYS A 120 0.55 2.38 -11.48
C LYS A 120 1.19 3.63 -12.09
N ARG A 121 0.48 4.76 -12.10
CA ARG A 121 1.00 6.03 -12.62
C ARG A 121 2.27 6.48 -11.89
N ALA A 122 2.30 6.34 -10.57
CA ALA A 122 3.43 6.71 -9.75
C ALA A 122 4.72 5.98 -10.15
N VAL A 123 4.62 4.67 -10.40
CA VAL A 123 5.80 3.85 -10.74
C VAL A 123 6.16 3.93 -12.23
N SER A 124 5.21 4.14 -13.13
CA SER A 124 5.48 4.30 -14.58
C SER A 124 6.12 5.64 -14.95
N SER A 125 6.11 6.64 -14.07
CA SER A 125 6.71 7.95 -14.33
C SER A 125 8.25 7.95 -14.26
N ILE A 126 8.87 6.78 -14.13
CA ILE A 126 10.33 6.58 -14.07
C ILE A 126 10.92 6.09 -15.41
N ASP A 127 10.09 5.75 -16.39
CA ASP A 127 10.56 5.38 -17.74
C ASP A 127 10.61 6.61 -18.69
N VAL A 128 11.51 7.58 -18.43
CA VAL A 128 11.97 8.59 -19.42
C VAL A 128 13.45 8.88 -19.26
#